data_AF-A0A4Q0T5E1-F1
#
_entry.id   AF-A0A4Q0T5E1-F1
#
_cell.length_a   1.000
_cell.length_b   1.000
_cell.length_c   1.000
_cell.angle_alpha   90.00
_cell.angle_beta   90.00
_cell.angle_gamma   90.00
#
_symmetry.space_group_name_H-M   'P 1'
#
loop_
_entity.id
_entity.type
_entity.pdbx_description
1 polymer ?
#
loop_
_entity_poly.entity_id
_entity_poly.type
_entity_poly.pdbx_seq_one_letter_code
_entity_poly.pdbx_strand_id
1 'polypeptide(L)'
;MRRRQLLSRFAQVGFASALRGALPSAIAGSAFAAGVGPVALPSRDQIAWQDLELGMFVHFAPNTWQDVESDDLSTPLSAIDPKELDTDQWARTALSFGAKYIVFVAKHQGGFCMWQTQTTEYSIRNTPWKAGKGDVLAEVSVSCRKYGLKLGVYVCPRDDHFGAKTGGICKTPELQAKYNAMYREQWTEVLSRYGEMVEVWFDGSTATPVTDLLRKYQPHAMVFQGPAATIRWVGNENGFAPNPCWNGIDRADAKTGTATSLNSDPDGDVWMPSEVDVSIRRPDWFWSTKNASKVLTPDQLLSVYYRSVGRGAQLLLNIPADRHGLLPDEDCASAKAFGLAIRDRFTTPVARTVGSGTTVTLSLGSAKRVDTIVLQEDTAKGERVRSYRIEGRSDGTWRSLGEGTSIGHKRIQPVEPITVDALRLITVKSARVPFLRSFAAFNTNVAPPSDWNAAPKIWASNLAGNWKDGAFSLDLTSKIDAAAQYRLRFVPSSGAVTDLKDLVLKLHDVSEPDLLKRVKGKNDEIILNITEVGESVRFSGRVEGADSGEILLQKLQG
;
A
#
# COMPACT_ATOMS: atom_id res chain seq x y z
N MET A 1 3.51 77.33 52.66
CA MET A 1 2.63 76.14 52.64
C MET A 1 3.53 74.92 52.93
N ARG A 2 3.81 74.45 54.17
CA ARG A 2 3.00 73.63 55.12
C ARG A 2 2.11 72.61 54.35
N ARG A 3 2.18 71.27 54.51
CA ARG A 3 2.46 70.33 55.62
C ARG A 3 2.68 68.92 54.99
N ARG A 4 3.72 68.15 55.37
CA ARG A 4 3.77 67.02 56.36
C ARG A 4 3.05 65.73 55.92
N GLN A 5 3.79 64.62 55.67
CA GLN A 5 4.03 63.44 56.56
C GLN A 5 2.84 62.42 56.55
N LEU A 6 2.92 61.08 56.68
CA LEU A 6 3.83 60.10 57.30
C LEU A 6 3.38 58.67 56.80
N LEU A 7 4.30 57.75 56.43
CA LEU A 7 4.63 56.43 57.05
C LEU A 7 3.54 55.35 57.33
N SER A 8 3.77 54.17 56.70
CA SER A 8 3.83 52.77 57.22
C SER A 8 2.64 51.99 57.86
N ARG A 9 2.36 50.84 57.22
CA ARG A 9 2.28 49.42 57.71
C ARG A 9 1.12 48.88 58.61
N PHE A 10 0.61 47.73 58.09
CA PHE A 10 0.12 46.47 58.70
C PHE A 10 -1.32 46.29 59.26
N ALA A 11 -2.00 45.29 58.64
CA ALA A 11 -2.88 44.21 59.19
C ALA A 11 -4.21 44.63 59.89
N GLN A 12 -5.35 43.92 59.86
CA GLN A 12 -5.78 42.62 59.33
C GLN A 12 -7.33 42.53 59.49
N VAL A 13 -8.01 41.69 58.69
CA VAL A 13 -9.35 41.05 58.88
C VAL A 13 -10.56 42.01 58.82
N GLY A 14 -11.64 41.80 58.06
CA GLY A 14 -12.15 40.70 57.23
C GLY A 14 -13.68 40.78 57.25
N PHE A 15 -14.37 40.71 56.12
CA PHE A 15 -15.58 39.90 55.87
C PHE A 15 -16.14 40.12 54.47
N ALA A 16 -16.66 39.02 53.93
CA ALA A 16 -17.16 38.74 52.59
C ALA A 16 -18.14 39.75 51.97
N SER A 17 -18.04 39.94 50.65
CA SER A 17 -19.21 39.81 49.77
C SER A 17 -18.80 39.43 48.35
N ALA A 18 -19.58 38.51 47.78
CA ALA A 18 -19.33 37.79 46.56
C ALA A 18 -19.59 38.63 45.30
N LEU A 19 -18.67 38.58 44.34
CA LEU A 19 -18.93 38.90 42.95
C LEU A 19 -18.24 37.84 42.09
N ARG A 20 -19.06 36.95 41.52
CA ARG A 20 -18.65 35.98 40.49
C ARG A 20 -18.23 36.74 39.23
N GLY A 21 -16.94 37.03 39.11
CA GLY A 21 -16.32 37.35 37.83
C GLY A 21 -16.06 36.05 37.08
N ALA A 22 -16.69 35.88 35.91
CA ALA A 22 -16.35 34.81 34.98
C ALA A 22 -14.90 34.99 34.54
N LEU A 23 -14.04 34.03 34.90
CA LEU A 23 -12.68 33.92 34.39
C LEU A 23 -12.76 33.57 32.89
N PRO A 24 -12.01 34.24 32.01
CA PRO A 24 -11.86 33.76 30.65
C PRO A 24 -11.16 32.40 30.72
N SER A 25 -11.78 31.38 30.14
CA SER A 25 -11.14 30.07 29.94
C SER A 25 -9.86 30.28 29.16
N ALA A 26 -8.73 30.23 29.85
CA ALA A 26 -7.43 30.10 29.24
C ALA A 26 -7.45 28.78 28.47
N ILE A 27 -7.48 28.89 27.14
CA ILE A 27 -7.16 27.77 26.26
C ILE A 27 -5.72 27.42 26.60
N ALA A 28 -5.54 26.35 27.38
CA ALA A 28 -4.23 25.76 27.60
C ALA A 28 -3.71 25.33 26.23
N GLY A 29 -2.84 26.16 25.64
CA GLY A 29 -2.05 25.77 24.49
C GLY A 29 -1.16 24.61 24.91
N SER A 30 -1.57 23.39 24.59
CA SER A 30 -0.71 22.23 24.66
C SER A 30 0.52 22.52 23.81
N ALA A 31 1.69 22.57 24.46
CA ALA A 31 2.96 22.79 23.78
C ALA A 31 3.13 21.70 22.72
N PHE A 32 3.24 22.11 21.46
CA PHE A 32 3.50 21.24 20.34
C PHE A 32 4.93 20.69 20.45
N ALA A 33 5.07 19.41 20.75
CA ALA A 33 6.35 18.72 20.69
C ALA A 33 6.48 18.04 19.32
N ALA A 34 7.24 18.65 18.41
CA ALA A 34 7.72 17.93 17.23
C ALA A 34 8.67 16.81 17.69
N GLY A 35 8.47 15.59 17.18
CA GLY A 35 9.38 14.49 17.42
C GLY A 35 10.80 14.75 16.90
N VAL A 36 11.78 14.00 17.41
CA VAL A 36 13.18 14.04 16.94
C VAL A 36 13.57 12.75 16.21
N GLY A 37 12.61 11.83 15.99
CA GLY A 37 12.84 10.55 15.33
C GLY A 37 13.27 10.69 13.85
N PRO A 38 13.90 9.63 13.29
CA PRO A 38 14.15 9.55 11.86
C PRO A 38 12.82 9.60 11.09
N VAL A 39 12.82 10.26 9.93
CA VAL A 39 11.71 10.20 8.98
C VAL A 39 12.32 9.68 7.69
N ALA A 40 11.88 8.51 7.24
CA ALA A 40 12.28 7.98 5.94
C ALA A 40 12.02 9.02 4.83
N LEU A 41 12.97 9.14 3.91
CA LEU A 41 12.86 10.02 2.75
C LEU A 41 12.79 9.17 1.48
N PRO A 42 11.84 9.46 0.56
CA PRO A 42 11.79 8.80 -0.73
C PRO A 42 12.96 9.23 -1.63
N SER A 43 13.32 8.37 -2.57
CA SER A 43 14.09 8.76 -3.75
C SER A 43 13.23 9.63 -4.70
N ARG A 44 13.87 10.30 -5.65
CA ARG A 44 13.15 11.03 -6.72
C ARG A 44 12.24 10.10 -7.53
N ASP A 45 12.73 8.89 -7.80
CA ASP A 45 12.00 7.90 -8.60
C ASP A 45 10.79 7.36 -7.83
N GLN A 46 10.90 7.18 -6.51
CA GLN A 46 9.76 6.81 -5.65
C GLN A 46 8.69 7.91 -5.59
N ILE A 47 9.09 9.19 -5.52
CA ILE A 47 8.14 10.31 -5.61
C ILE A 47 7.43 10.29 -6.96
N ALA A 48 8.21 10.19 -8.05
CA ALA A 48 7.66 10.18 -9.40
C ALA A 48 6.69 9.02 -9.63
N TRP A 49 6.97 7.83 -9.07
CA TRP A 49 6.09 6.67 -9.14
C TRP A 49 4.81 6.87 -8.32
N GLN A 50 4.89 7.39 -7.08
CA GLN A 50 3.70 7.66 -6.27
C GLN A 50 2.80 8.72 -6.93
N ASP A 51 3.36 9.73 -7.62
CA ASP A 51 2.61 10.73 -8.37
C ASP A 51 1.85 10.16 -9.59
N LEU A 52 2.10 8.91 -9.98
CA LEU A 52 1.32 8.22 -11.00
C LEU A 52 -0.04 7.74 -10.47
N GLU A 53 -0.11 7.34 -9.20
CA GLU A 53 -1.26 6.83 -8.44
C GLU A 53 -1.93 5.56 -8.99
N LEU A 54 -2.17 5.51 -10.30
CA LEU A 54 -2.95 4.49 -11.00
C LEU A 54 -2.13 3.83 -12.12
N GLY A 55 -2.04 2.51 -12.06
CA GLY A 55 -1.52 1.64 -13.11
C GLY A 55 -2.56 0.62 -13.58
N MET A 56 -2.35 0.08 -14.77
CA MET A 56 -3.07 -1.09 -15.26
C MET A 56 -2.14 -2.31 -15.28
N PHE A 57 -2.60 -3.43 -14.78
CA PHE A 57 -1.92 -4.72 -14.95
C PHE A 57 -2.61 -5.48 -16.08
N VAL A 58 -1.86 -6.25 -16.89
CA VAL A 58 -2.45 -7.14 -17.88
C VAL A 58 -1.85 -8.53 -17.74
N HIS A 59 -2.69 -9.48 -17.29
CA HIS A 59 -2.41 -10.90 -17.34
C HIS A 59 -2.90 -11.49 -18.65
N PHE A 60 -1.97 -12.08 -19.41
CA PHE A 60 -2.26 -12.77 -20.67
C PHE A 60 -1.17 -13.82 -20.95
N ALA A 61 -1.54 -15.10 -20.87
CA ALA A 61 -0.63 -16.24 -20.93
C ALA A 61 -1.44 -17.52 -21.31
N PRO A 62 -0.82 -18.71 -21.45
CA PRO A 62 -1.55 -19.95 -21.77
C PRO A 62 -2.75 -20.25 -20.84
N ASN A 63 -2.69 -19.81 -19.60
CA ASN A 63 -3.81 -19.68 -18.65
C ASN A 63 -5.15 -19.29 -19.30
N THR A 64 -5.13 -18.26 -20.16
CA THR A 64 -6.31 -17.72 -20.85
C THR A 64 -6.97 -18.75 -21.78
N TRP A 65 -6.18 -19.64 -22.40
CA TRP A 65 -6.70 -20.73 -23.24
C TRP A 65 -7.23 -21.92 -22.44
N GLN A 66 -6.82 -22.04 -21.18
CA GLN A 66 -7.17 -23.15 -20.29
C GLN A 66 -8.36 -22.84 -19.38
N ASP A 67 -8.79 -21.57 -19.26
CA ASP A 67 -9.77 -21.13 -18.26
C ASP A 67 -9.30 -21.37 -16.80
N VAL A 68 -8.00 -21.17 -16.52
CA VAL A 68 -7.39 -21.42 -15.20
C VAL A 68 -6.40 -20.33 -14.78
N GLU A 69 -6.22 -20.16 -13.47
CA GLU A 69 -5.27 -19.21 -12.88
C GLU A 69 -3.82 -19.74 -12.81
N SER A 70 -3.63 -21.06 -12.89
CA SER A 70 -2.30 -21.70 -12.89
C SER A 70 -2.13 -22.57 -14.12
N ASP A 71 -1.10 -22.27 -14.90
CA ASP A 71 -0.80 -22.98 -16.15
C ASP A 71 -0.43 -24.43 -15.87
N ASP A 72 -1.18 -25.37 -16.45
CA ASP A 72 -0.92 -26.80 -16.33
C ASP A 72 0.00 -27.35 -17.44
N LEU A 73 0.52 -26.47 -18.30
CA LEU A 73 1.40 -26.74 -19.45
C LEU A 73 0.75 -27.58 -20.55
N SER A 74 -0.58 -27.80 -20.51
CA SER A 74 -1.29 -28.65 -21.46
C SER A 74 -1.63 -27.94 -22.78
N THR A 75 -1.59 -26.60 -22.82
CA THR A 75 -1.96 -25.82 -24.01
C THR A 75 -0.97 -26.07 -25.15
N PRO A 76 -1.40 -26.64 -26.29
CA PRO A 76 -0.54 -26.75 -27.46
C PRO A 76 -0.17 -25.36 -27.96
N LEU A 77 1.11 -25.14 -28.31
CA LEU A 77 1.57 -23.86 -28.87
C LEU A 77 0.81 -23.44 -30.13
N SER A 78 0.30 -24.41 -30.90
CA SER A 78 -0.53 -24.18 -32.08
C SER A 78 -1.92 -23.59 -31.77
N ALA A 79 -2.38 -23.68 -30.52
CA ALA A 79 -3.66 -23.10 -30.08
C ALA A 79 -3.53 -21.63 -29.65
N ILE A 80 -2.31 -21.18 -29.33
CA ILE A 80 -2.02 -19.81 -28.90
C ILE A 80 -1.94 -18.93 -30.15
N ASP A 81 -3.07 -18.34 -30.56
CA ASP A 81 -3.17 -17.53 -31.77
C ASP A 81 -4.11 -16.32 -31.61
N PRO A 82 -3.71 -15.26 -30.87
CA PRO A 82 -4.54 -14.09 -30.64
C PRO A 82 -4.58 -13.16 -31.86
N LYS A 83 -5.37 -13.55 -32.86
CA LYS A 83 -5.41 -12.89 -34.19
C LYS A 83 -5.84 -11.42 -34.15
N GLU A 84 -6.59 -11.03 -33.12
CA GLU A 84 -7.18 -9.70 -32.99
C GLU A 84 -6.47 -8.85 -31.93
N LEU A 85 -5.29 -9.29 -31.47
CA LEU A 85 -4.54 -8.61 -30.42
C LEU A 85 -4.31 -7.13 -30.78
N ASP A 86 -4.86 -6.25 -29.93
CA ASP A 86 -4.77 -4.79 -30.06
C ASP A 86 -4.29 -4.17 -28.75
N THR A 87 -2.97 -3.98 -28.62
CA THR A 87 -2.40 -3.30 -27.44
C THR A 87 -2.70 -1.80 -27.41
N ASP A 88 -3.13 -1.19 -28.52
CA ASP A 88 -3.66 0.16 -28.47
C ASP A 88 -5.02 0.19 -27.74
N GLN A 89 -5.85 -0.86 -27.88
CA GLN A 89 -7.09 -1.00 -27.11
C GLN A 89 -6.78 -1.06 -25.62
N TRP A 90 -5.73 -1.81 -25.23
CA TRP A 90 -5.29 -1.88 -23.84
C TRP A 90 -4.88 -0.49 -23.32
N ALA A 91 -4.08 0.24 -24.09
CA ALA A 91 -3.67 1.60 -23.76
C ALA A 91 -4.84 2.59 -23.65
N ARG A 92 -5.81 2.54 -24.57
CA ARG A 92 -7.03 3.36 -24.50
C ARG A 92 -7.85 3.04 -23.25
N THR A 93 -7.96 1.77 -22.88
CA THR A 93 -8.65 1.34 -21.66
C THR A 93 -7.94 1.87 -20.42
N ALA A 94 -6.62 1.74 -20.32
CA ALA A 94 -5.81 2.30 -19.23
C ALA A 94 -6.08 3.81 -19.04
N LEU A 95 -6.03 4.58 -20.14
CA LEU A 95 -6.30 6.01 -20.11
C LEU A 95 -7.73 6.35 -19.69
N SER A 96 -8.71 5.50 -20.04
CA SER A 96 -10.13 5.74 -19.75
C SER A 96 -10.43 5.82 -18.24
N PHE A 97 -9.64 5.12 -17.42
CA PHE A 97 -9.74 5.16 -15.97
C PHE A 97 -8.65 5.97 -15.26
N GLY A 98 -7.79 6.64 -16.05
CA GLY A 98 -6.79 7.57 -15.55
C GLY A 98 -5.44 6.95 -15.20
N ALA A 99 -5.20 5.67 -15.54
CA ALA A 99 -3.89 5.06 -15.35
C ALA A 99 -2.80 5.80 -16.13
N LYS A 100 -1.58 5.76 -15.59
CA LYS A 100 -0.38 6.41 -16.13
C LYS A 100 0.67 5.43 -16.62
N TYR A 101 0.49 4.15 -16.33
CA TYR A 101 1.41 3.09 -16.71
C TYR A 101 0.68 1.77 -16.90
N ILE A 102 1.29 0.86 -17.66
CA ILE A 102 0.85 -0.52 -17.81
C ILE A 102 1.98 -1.43 -17.35
N VAL A 103 1.69 -2.34 -16.43
CA VAL A 103 2.54 -3.49 -16.12
C VAL A 103 2.04 -4.67 -16.95
N PHE A 104 2.90 -5.27 -17.78
CA PHE A 104 2.54 -6.44 -18.57
C PHE A 104 3.21 -7.71 -18.03
N VAL A 105 2.44 -8.78 -17.89
CA VAL A 105 2.93 -10.12 -17.55
C VAL A 105 3.59 -10.74 -18.78
N ALA A 106 4.88 -10.45 -18.95
CA ALA A 106 5.67 -10.97 -20.06
C ALA A 106 6.02 -12.46 -19.88
N LYS A 107 6.11 -12.94 -18.63
CA LYS A 107 6.21 -14.37 -18.27
C LYS A 107 5.45 -14.63 -16.98
N HIS A 108 4.47 -15.52 -16.99
CA HIS A 108 3.78 -15.97 -15.76
C HIS A 108 4.43 -17.25 -15.18
N GLN A 109 3.85 -17.82 -14.13
CA GLN A 109 4.39 -18.97 -13.38
C GLN A 109 4.63 -20.23 -14.24
N GLY A 110 3.89 -20.39 -15.33
CA GLY A 110 4.07 -21.48 -16.29
C GLY A 110 5.38 -21.41 -17.08
N GLY A 111 6.02 -20.24 -17.17
CA GLY A 111 7.29 -20.04 -17.88
C GLY A 111 7.14 -19.62 -19.35
N PHE A 112 5.91 -19.53 -19.88
CA PHE A 112 5.68 -19.08 -21.26
C PHE A 112 6.08 -17.62 -21.46
N CYS A 113 6.98 -17.37 -22.42
CA CYS A 113 7.51 -16.03 -22.69
C CYS A 113 6.72 -15.32 -23.81
N MET A 114 6.14 -14.16 -23.50
CA MET A 114 5.31 -13.33 -24.41
C MET A 114 6.13 -12.37 -25.30
N TRP A 115 7.42 -12.66 -25.50
CA TRP A 115 8.32 -11.90 -26.36
C TRP A 115 9.25 -12.82 -27.16
N GLN A 116 10.00 -12.26 -28.10
CA GLN A 116 10.95 -12.98 -28.95
C GLN A 116 12.23 -13.38 -28.20
N THR A 117 12.10 -14.29 -27.23
CA THR A 117 13.24 -14.82 -26.48
C THR A 117 14.02 -15.88 -27.26
N GLN A 118 15.32 -15.98 -26.98
CA GLN A 118 16.18 -17.08 -27.46
C GLN A 118 16.42 -18.14 -26.38
N THR A 119 15.89 -17.97 -25.17
CA THR A 119 16.28 -18.81 -24.02
C THR A 119 15.42 -20.07 -23.87
N THR A 120 14.26 -20.12 -24.50
CA THR A 120 13.33 -21.26 -24.44
C THR A 120 12.44 -21.32 -25.66
N GLU A 121 12.10 -22.55 -26.07
CA GLU A 121 11.12 -22.80 -27.13
C GLU A 121 9.67 -22.60 -26.63
N TYR A 122 9.44 -22.57 -25.31
CA TYR A 122 8.13 -22.29 -24.71
C TYR A 122 7.86 -20.78 -24.68
N SER A 123 7.66 -20.21 -25.86
CA SER A 123 7.47 -18.78 -26.07
C SER A 123 6.56 -18.47 -27.27
N ILE A 124 6.08 -17.23 -27.34
CA ILE A 124 5.22 -16.73 -28.41
C ILE A 124 5.85 -16.89 -29.81
N ARG A 125 7.18 -16.94 -29.89
CA ARG A 125 7.94 -17.17 -31.12
C ARG A 125 7.57 -18.49 -31.81
N ASN A 126 7.18 -19.51 -31.05
CA ASN A 126 6.85 -20.83 -31.57
C ASN A 126 5.34 -21.08 -31.69
N THR A 127 4.57 -19.99 -31.81
CA THR A 127 3.13 -20.03 -32.04
C THR A 127 2.81 -19.60 -33.48
N PRO A 128 1.62 -19.93 -34.03
CA PRO A 128 1.23 -19.48 -35.37
C PRO A 128 0.98 -17.97 -35.44
N TRP A 129 0.81 -17.30 -34.29
CA TRP A 129 0.52 -15.88 -34.24
C TRP A 129 1.58 -15.05 -34.96
N LYS A 130 1.15 -14.24 -35.92
CA LYS A 130 2.02 -13.47 -36.83
C LYS A 130 3.16 -14.32 -37.43
N ALA A 131 2.87 -15.58 -37.75
CA ALA A 131 3.82 -16.57 -38.26
C ALA A 131 5.07 -16.72 -37.38
N GLY A 132 4.90 -16.71 -36.06
CA GLY A 132 5.97 -16.83 -35.06
C GLY A 132 6.84 -15.58 -34.90
N LYS A 133 6.50 -14.48 -35.59
CA LYS A 133 7.26 -13.22 -35.55
C LYS A 133 6.66 -12.17 -34.63
N GLY A 134 5.53 -12.47 -34.00
CA GLY A 134 4.87 -11.53 -33.10
C GLY A 134 5.62 -11.37 -31.79
N ASP A 135 5.56 -10.18 -31.20
CA ASP A 135 6.16 -9.87 -29.90
C ASP A 135 5.19 -8.99 -29.11
N VAL A 136 4.50 -9.59 -28.14
CA VAL A 136 3.43 -8.90 -27.40
C VAL A 136 4.02 -7.81 -26.52
N LEU A 137 5.16 -8.06 -25.87
CA LEU A 137 5.83 -7.05 -25.06
C LEU A 137 6.31 -5.85 -25.90
N ALA A 138 6.80 -6.09 -27.12
CA ALA A 138 7.13 -5.01 -28.06
C ALA A 138 5.90 -4.18 -28.43
N GLU A 139 4.77 -4.82 -28.72
CA GLU A 139 3.52 -4.13 -29.06
C GLU A 139 2.99 -3.30 -27.89
N VAL A 140 2.98 -3.85 -26.66
CA VAL A 140 2.63 -3.08 -25.46
C VAL A 140 3.56 -1.89 -25.27
N SER A 141 4.87 -2.09 -25.43
CA SER A 141 5.87 -1.03 -25.32
C SER A 141 5.66 0.10 -26.34
N VAL A 142 5.33 -0.24 -27.59
CA VAL A 142 4.98 0.73 -28.64
C VAL A 142 3.71 1.50 -28.28
N SER A 143 2.66 0.81 -27.84
CA SER A 143 1.39 1.42 -27.45
C SER A 143 1.55 2.34 -26.24
N CYS A 144 2.32 1.93 -25.22
CA CYS A 144 2.65 2.79 -24.09
C CYS A 144 3.29 4.11 -24.54
N ARG A 145 4.32 4.05 -25.40
CA ARG A 145 4.93 5.27 -25.96
C ARG A 145 3.94 6.11 -26.78
N LYS A 146 3.13 5.48 -27.63
CA LYS A 146 2.15 6.15 -28.49
C LYS A 146 1.12 6.94 -27.68
N TYR A 147 0.67 6.40 -26.55
CA TYR A 147 -0.38 7.00 -25.73
C TYR A 147 0.15 7.75 -24.48
N GLY A 148 1.46 7.88 -24.32
CA GLY A 148 2.09 8.57 -23.20
C GLY A 148 1.97 7.84 -21.86
N LEU A 149 1.78 6.52 -21.89
CA LEU A 149 1.82 5.66 -20.71
C LEU A 149 3.26 5.18 -20.48
N LYS A 150 3.65 5.02 -19.21
CA LYS A 150 4.90 4.35 -18.86
C LYS A 150 4.75 2.82 -18.93
N LEU A 151 5.85 2.11 -19.14
CA LEU A 151 5.88 0.65 -19.21
C LEU A 151 6.41 0.07 -17.90
N GLY A 152 5.73 -0.91 -17.34
CA GLY A 152 6.27 -1.85 -16.36
C GLY A 152 6.22 -3.27 -16.89
N VAL A 153 7.08 -4.15 -16.36
CA VAL A 153 7.16 -5.53 -16.82
C VAL A 153 7.24 -6.50 -15.65
N TYR A 154 6.41 -7.53 -15.71
CA TYR A 154 6.44 -8.68 -14.83
C TYR A 154 7.08 -9.87 -15.56
N VAL A 155 8.09 -10.49 -14.95
CA VAL A 155 8.66 -11.76 -15.41
C VAL A 155 8.79 -12.68 -14.21
N CYS A 156 7.88 -13.65 -14.09
CA CYS A 156 7.80 -14.50 -12.90
C CYS A 156 9.13 -15.23 -12.63
N PRO A 157 9.64 -15.19 -11.38
CA PRO A 157 10.73 -16.04 -10.94
C PRO A 157 10.34 -17.52 -10.88
N ARG A 158 9.08 -17.87 -10.57
CA ARG A 158 8.58 -19.24 -10.73
C ARG A 158 8.45 -19.57 -12.21
N ASP A 159 8.91 -20.77 -12.58
CA ASP A 159 8.91 -21.27 -13.94
C ASP A 159 8.68 -22.78 -13.91
N ASP A 160 7.41 -23.19 -13.96
CA ASP A 160 7.03 -24.60 -13.85
C ASP A 160 7.46 -25.43 -15.06
N HIS A 161 7.59 -24.81 -16.25
CA HIS A 161 8.15 -25.46 -17.43
C HIS A 161 9.63 -25.83 -17.23
N PHE A 162 10.43 -24.94 -16.65
CA PHE A 162 11.82 -25.24 -16.28
C PHE A 162 11.92 -26.14 -15.02
N GLY A 163 10.93 -26.05 -14.13
CA GLY A 163 10.93 -26.71 -12.81
C GLY A 163 11.50 -25.85 -11.69
N ALA A 164 11.53 -24.53 -11.85
CA ALA A 164 11.88 -23.57 -10.80
C ALA A 164 10.62 -23.17 -10.00
N LYS A 165 10.66 -23.33 -8.68
CA LYS A 165 9.55 -22.98 -7.78
C LYS A 165 9.58 -21.49 -7.40
N THR A 166 8.67 -21.07 -6.53
CA THR A 166 8.61 -19.68 -6.01
C THR A 166 10.00 -19.16 -5.66
N GLY A 167 10.30 -17.93 -6.04
CA GLY A 167 11.64 -17.36 -5.91
C GLY A 167 12.62 -17.74 -7.02
N GLY A 168 12.24 -18.61 -7.97
CA GLY A 168 13.17 -19.17 -8.95
C GLY A 168 14.09 -20.23 -8.35
N ILE A 169 13.62 -20.95 -7.33
CA ILE A 169 14.40 -21.97 -6.61
C ILE A 169 14.29 -23.32 -7.32
N CYS A 170 15.43 -23.90 -7.68
CA CYS A 170 15.53 -25.21 -8.29
C CYS A 170 15.96 -26.29 -7.29
N LYS A 171 15.69 -27.57 -7.63
CA LYS A 171 15.97 -28.73 -6.76
C LYS A 171 17.45 -28.97 -6.48
N THR A 172 18.34 -28.62 -7.42
CA THR A 172 19.78 -28.86 -7.30
C THR A 172 20.59 -27.61 -7.66
N PRO A 173 21.82 -27.46 -7.15
CA PRO A 173 22.69 -26.33 -7.49
C PRO A 173 22.97 -26.21 -8.99
N GLU A 174 23.08 -27.33 -9.71
CA GLU A 174 23.34 -27.34 -11.16
C GLU A 174 22.14 -26.83 -11.94
N LEU A 175 20.93 -27.23 -11.56
CA LEU A 175 19.70 -26.70 -12.13
C LEU A 175 19.53 -25.22 -11.79
N GLN A 176 19.86 -24.82 -10.56
CA GLN A 176 19.83 -23.41 -10.15
C GLN A 176 20.79 -22.57 -11.00
N ALA A 177 22.00 -23.04 -11.28
CA ALA A 177 22.96 -22.33 -12.12
C ALA A 177 22.45 -22.15 -13.55
N LYS A 178 21.84 -23.20 -14.13
CA LYS A 178 21.21 -23.12 -15.46
C LYS A 178 20.03 -22.17 -15.48
N TYR A 179 19.15 -22.24 -14.48
CA TYR A 179 18.02 -21.33 -14.34
C TYR A 179 18.48 -19.88 -14.20
N ASN A 180 19.46 -19.63 -13.34
CA ASN A 180 20.03 -18.30 -13.15
C ASN A 180 20.59 -17.72 -14.45
N ALA A 181 21.30 -18.53 -15.25
CA ALA A 181 21.81 -18.10 -16.54
C ALA A 181 20.67 -17.76 -17.51
N MET A 182 19.68 -18.65 -17.65
CA MET A 182 18.50 -18.43 -18.49
C MET A 182 17.73 -17.17 -18.08
N TYR A 183 17.37 -17.05 -16.79
CA TYR A 183 16.56 -15.96 -16.26
C TYR A 183 17.30 -14.61 -16.32
N ARG A 184 18.62 -14.58 -16.11
CA ARG A 184 19.44 -13.38 -16.33
C ARG A 184 19.49 -12.98 -17.81
N GLU A 185 19.55 -13.95 -18.72
CA GLU A 185 19.48 -13.65 -20.15
C GLU A 185 18.09 -13.07 -20.47
N GLN A 186 16.99 -13.70 -20.04
CA GLN A 186 15.63 -13.17 -20.20
C GLN A 186 15.51 -11.73 -19.71
N TRP A 187 16.02 -11.40 -18.52
CA TRP A 187 16.04 -10.02 -18.04
C TRP A 187 16.95 -9.11 -18.84
N THR A 188 18.08 -9.60 -19.35
CA THR A 188 18.91 -8.80 -20.25
C THR A 188 18.14 -8.44 -21.52
N GLU A 189 17.38 -9.36 -22.10
CA GLU A 189 16.51 -9.09 -23.25
C GLU A 189 15.44 -8.05 -22.91
N VAL A 190 14.72 -8.27 -21.81
CA VAL A 190 13.60 -7.42 -21.37
C VAL A 190 14.08 -6.00 -21.04
N LEU A 191 15.11 -5.87 -20.21
CA LEU A 191 15.57 -4.56 -19.73
C LEU A 191 16.28 -3.74 -20.82
N SER A 192 16.79 -4.36 -21.89
CA SER A 192 17.57 -3.64 -22.92
C SER A 192 16.81 -3.36 -24.23
N ARG A 193 15.73 -4.10 -24.54
CA ARG A 193 15.07 -4.03 -25.87
C ARG A 193 13.81 -3.19 -25.93
N TYR A 194 13.10 -2.99 -24.81
CA TYR A 194 11.73 -2.44 -24.81
C TYR A 194 11.59 -1.00 -24.29
N GLY A 195 12.71 -0.29 -24.12
CA GLY A 195 12.72 1.11 -23.67
C GLY A 195 12.75 1.26 -22.14
N GLU A 196 12.49 2.48 -21.66
CA GLU A 196 12.49 2.80 -20.23
C GLU A 196 11.32 2.12 -19.51
N MET A 197 11.62 1.54 -18.35
CA MET A 197 10.64 0.92 -17.47
C MET A 197 10.44 1.74 -16.22
N VAL A 198 9.18 1.98 -15.86
CA VAL A 198 8.83 2.58 -14.56
C VAL A 198 8.82 1.54 -13.44
N GLU A 199 8.61 0.27 -13.77
CA GLU A 199 8.43 -0.78 -12.78
C GLU A 199 8.85 -2.16 -13.30
N VAL A 200 9.45 -2.95 -12.42
CA VAL A 200 9.86 -4.34 -12.66
C VAL A 200 9.31 -5.22 -11.54
N TRP A 201 8.59 -6.29 -11.90
CA TRP A 201 7.85 -7.13 -10.96
C TRP A 201 8.43 -8.54 -10.84
N PHE A 202 8.76 -8.94 -9.61
CA PHE A 202 9.25 -10.25 -9.20
C PHE A 202 8.27 -10.92 -8.21
N ASP A 203 7.26 -11.58 -8.75
CA ASP A 203 6.26 -12.29 -7.92
C ASP A 203 6.91 -13.31 -6.97
N GLY A 204 6.62 -13.17 -5.69
CA GLY A 204 7.17 -14.02 -4.64
C GLY A 204 8.69 -13.92 -4.48
N SER A 205 9.31 -12.78 -4.82
CA SER A 205 10.76 -12.53 -4.74
C SER A 205 11.58 -13.32 -5.76
N THR A 206 12.89 -13.07 -5.84
CA THR A 206 13.82 -13.77 -6.74
C THR A 206 15.14 -14.09 -6.05
N ALA A 207 15.58 -15.34 -6.20
CA ALA A 207 16.88 -15.83 -5.75
C ALA A 207 17.97 -15.67 -6.82
N THR A 208 17.57 -15.49 -8.09
CA THR A 208 18.52 -15.22 -9.16
C THR A 208 19.08 -13.80 -8.99
N PRO A 209 20.41 -13.62 -8.92
CA PRO A 209 20.98 -12.28 -8.82
C PRO A 209 20.72 -11.54 -10.13
N VAL A 210 19.95 -10.44 -10.09
CA VAL A 210 19.64 -9.59 -11.26
C VAL A 210 19.86 -8.09 -11.00
N THR A 211 20.29 -7.72 -9.79
CA THR A 211 20.45 -6.30 -9.38
C THR A 211 21.48 -5.55 -10.22
N ASP A 212 22.53 -6.24 -10.70
CA ASP A 212 23.50 -5.66 -11.63
C ASP A 212 22.87 -5.29 -12.97
N LEU A 213 21.95 -6.12 -13.48
CA LEU A 213 21.22 -5.84 -14.72
C LEU A 213 20.26 -4.67 -14.56
N LEU A 214 19.53 -4.62 -13.44
CA LEU A 214 18.65 -3.50 -13.10
C LEU A 214 19.43 -2.18 -13.04
N ARG A 215 20.56 -2.14 -12.31
CA ARG A 215 21.42 -0.94 -12.25
C ARG A 215 21.98 -0.54 -13.61
N LYS A 216 22.30 -1.51 -14.46
CA LYS A 216 22.89 -1.25 -15.78
C LYS A 216 21.88 -0.68 -16.77
N TYR A 217 20.70 -1.28 -16.84
CA TYR A 217 19.73 -1.00 -17.92
C TYR A 217 18.55 -0.14 -17.47
N GLN A 218 18.10 -0.27 -16.22
CA GLN A 218 16.89 0.39 -15.72
C GLN A 218 17.10 0.93 -14.28
N PRO A 219 18.09 1.83 -14.05
CA PRO A 219 18.44 2.30 -12.71
C PRO A 219 17.34 3.13 -12.01
N HIS A 220 16.33 3.58 -12.77
CA HIS A 220 15.22 4.40 -12.29
C HIS A 220 13.91 3.62 -12.11
N ALA A 221 13.87 2.34 -12.52
CA ALA A 221 12.66 1.53 -12.37
C ALA A 221 12.40 1.23 -10.89
N MET A 222 11.12 1.28 -10.50
CA MET A 222 10.70 0.68 -9.25
C MET A 222 10.81 -0.83 -9.32
N VAL A 223 11.21 -1.46 -8.23
CA VAL A 223 11.38 -2.90 -8.15
C VAL A 223 10.38 -3.44 -7.16
N PHE A 224 9.41 -4.20 -7.65
CA PHE A 224 8.43 -4.90 -6.85
C PHE A 224 8.93 -6.31 -6.54
N GLN A 225 9.21 -6.45 -5.25
CA GLN A 225 9.80 -7.56 -4.50
C GLN A 225 11.18 -8.05 -4.95
N GLY A 226 11.84 -8.74 -4.02
CA GLY A 226 13.19 -9.25 -4.18
C GLY A 226 14.28 -8.41 -3.50
N PRO A 227 15.54 -8.86 -3.57
CA PRO A 227 16.66 -8.23 -2.86
C PRO A 227 16.92 -6.75 -3.24
N ALA A 228 16.35 -6.29 -4.36
CA ALA A 228 16.46 -4.93 -4.86
C ALA A 228 15.18 -4.10 -4.71
N ALA A 229 14.20 -4.59 -3.95
CA ALA A 229 12.88 -3.95 -3.82
C ALA A 229 12.98 -2.48 -3.43
N THR A 230 12.21 -1.64 -4.12
CA THR A 230 12.05 -0.20 -3.81
C THR A 230 10.61 0.15 -3.45
N ILE A 231 9.67 -0.72 -3.78
CA ILE A 231 8.26 -0.68 -3.43
C ILE A 231 7.86 -2.03 -2.84
N ARG A 232 6.69 -2.10 -2.20
CA ARG A 232 6.24 -3.32 -1.52
C ARG A 232 4.80 -3.65 -1.79
N TRP A 233 4.47 -4.93 -1.67
CA TRP A 233 3.11 -5.41 -1.76
C TRP A 233 2.25 -4.92 -0.60
N VAL A 234 0.98 -4.64 -0.85
CA VAL A 234 0.07 -4.22 0.21
C VAL A 234 -0.19 -5.33 1.24
N GLY A 235 -0.14 -6.61 0.82
CA GLY A 235 -0.43 -7.77 1.66
C GLY A 235 -1.80 -8.42 1.41
N ASN A 236 -2.51 -8.03 0.35
CA ASN A 236 -3.74 -8.68 -0.08
C ASN A 236 -4.06 -8.35 -1.53
N GLU A 237 -4.73 -9.26 -2.22
CA GLU A 237 -5.28 -9.03 -3.57
C GLU A 237 -6.75 -8.63 -3.53
N ASN A 238 -7.24 -8.15 -2.37
CA ASN A 238 -8.54 -7.50 -2.26
C ASN A 238 -8.42 -5.99 -2.53
N GLY A 239 -7.27 -5.50 -2.97
CA GLY A 239 -7.08 -4.12 -3.39
C GLY A 239 -7.32 -3.08 -2.29
N PHE A 240 -6.90 -3.36 -1.05
CA PHE A 240 -7.08 -2.42 0.07
C PHE A 240 -5.79 -2.20 0.87
N ALA A 241 -5.37 -0.95 1.00
CA ALA A 241 -4.33 -0.52 1.93
C ALA A 241 -4.88 -0.36 3.36
N PRO A 242 -4.04 -0.49 4.40
CA PRO A 242 -4.44 -0.17 5.76
C PRO A 242 -4.70 1.31 5.97
N ASN A 243 -5.35 1.62 7.08
CA ASN A 243 -5.44 2.99 7.58
C ASN A 243 -5.13 2.96 9.08
N PRO A 244 -3.99 3.50 9.54
CA PRO A 244 -2.98 4.22 8.74
C PRO A 244 -2.21 3.34 7.74
N CYS A 245 -1.66 3.96 6.69
CA CYS A 245 -0.72 3.33 5.74
C CYS A 245 0.56 4.16 5.69
N TRP A 246 1.61 3.71 6.37
CA TRP A 246 2.89 4.42 6.44
C TRP A 246 3.84 3.96 5.33
N ASN A 247 4.54 4.88 4.69
CA ASN A 247 5.54 4.52 3.67
C ASN A 247 6.89 4.09 4.28
N GLY A 248 7.15 4.51 5.52
CA GLY A 248 8.30 4.08 6.30
C GLY A 248 8.20 2.62 6.75
N ILE A 249 9.34 1.92 6.76
CA ILE A 249 9.53 0.61 7.40
C ILE A 249 10.91 0.54 8.02
N ASP A 250 11.10 -0.42 8.93
CA ASP A 250 12.43 -0.75 9.45
C ASP A 250 13.33 -1.30 8.36
N ARG A 251 14.59 -0.88 8.33
CA ARG A 251 15.62 -1.41 7.42
C ARG A 251 15.77 -2.93 7.45
N ALA A 252 15.53 -3.57 8.60
CA ALA A 252 15.59 -5.02 8.72
C ALA A 252 14.48 -5.69 7.90
N ASP A 253 13.26 -5.15 7.97
CA ASP A 253 12.12 -5.63 7.20
C ASP A 253 12.32 -5.29 5.70
N ALA A 254 12.83 -4.10 5.36
CA ALA A 254 13.14 -3.73 3.98
C ALA A 254 14.13 -4.69 3.30
N LYS A 255 15.15 -5.15 4.04
CA LYS A 255 16.19 -6.06 3.53
C LYS A 255 15.66 -7.44 3.12
N THR A 256 14.48 -7.86 3.60
CA THR A 256 13.92 -9.16 3.20
C THR A 256 13.47 -9.14 1.73
N GLY A 257 13.19 -7.96 1.18
CA GLY A 257 12.64 -7.82 -0.17
C GLY A 257 11.18 -8.26 -0.30
N THR A 258 10.53 -8.61 0.81
CA THR A 258 9.18 -9.19 0.86
C THR A 258 8.30 -8.55 1.94
N ALA A 259 8.71 -7.39 2.45
CA ALA A 259 7.91 -6.60 3.37
C ALA A 259 6.52 -6.31 2.78
N THR A 260 5.52 -6.14 3.65
CA THR A 260 4.15 -5.78 3.25
C THR A 260 3.66 -4.56 4.03
N SER A 261 2.41 -4.15 3.85
CA SER A 261 1.84 -3.09 4.70
C SER A 261 1.73 -3.48 6.17
N LEU A 262 1.83 -4.76 6.53
CA LEU A 262 1.98 -5.17 7.93
C LEU A 262 3.28 -4.66 8.55
N ASN A 263 4.30 -4.39 7.72
CA ASN A 263 5.60 -3.85 8.10
C ASN A 263 5.62 -2.32 8.24
N SER A 264 4.49 -1.65 7.96
CA SER A 264 4.37 -0.19 8.06
C SER A 264 4.83 0.30 9.43
N ASP A 265 5.79 1.22 9.45
CA ASP A 265 6.27 1.89 10.66
C ASP A 265 6.35 3.39 10.41
N PRO A 266 5.57 4.23 11.11
CA PRO A 266 5.69 5.68 10.97
C PRO A 266 7.12 6.19 11.20
N ASP A 267 7.87 5.55 12.10
CA ASP A 267 9.21 5.95 12.53
C ASP A 267 10.33 5.10 11.89
N GLY A 268 9.98 4.31 10.87
CA GLY A 268 10.93 3.53 10.06
C GLY A 268 11.95 4.38 9.30
N ASP A 269 13.12 3.81 9.03
CA ASP A 269 14.28 4.49 8.43
C ASP A 269 14.51 4.17 6.93
N VAL A 270 13.60 3.41 6.32
CA VAL A 270 13.58 3.14 4.87
C VAL A 270 12.21 3.51 4.29
N TRP A 271 12.22 4.27 3.19
CA TRP A 271 11.01 4.58 2.44
C TRP A 271 10.77 3.46 1.43
N MET A 272 9.65 2.75 1.54
CA MET A 272 9.30 1.65 0.65
C MET A 272 7.79 1.60 0.48
N PRO A 273 7.20 2.42 -0.41
CA PRO A 273 5.77 2.65 -0.42
C PRO A 273 4.97 1.41 -0.88
N SER A 274 3.72 1.33 -0.44
CA SER A 274 2.84 0.19 -0.76
C SER A 274 2.21 0.34 -2.14
N GLU A 275 2.24 -0.75 -2.91
CA GLU A 275 1.42 -0.97 -4.09
C GLU A 275 0.26 -1.91 -3.75
N VAL A 276 -0.94 -1.47 -4.13
CA VAL A 276 -2.19 -2.20 -4.00
C VAL A 276 -2.53 -2.80 -5.35
N ASP A 277 -2.24 -4.08 -5.51
CA ASP A 277 -2.51 -4.85 -6.71
C ASP A 277 -3.87 -5.52 -6.60
N VAL A 278 -4.63 -5.47 -7.69
CA VAL A 278 -5.89 -6.20 -7.73
C VAL A 278 -6.52 -6.39 -9.11
N SER A 279 -7.22 -7.50 -9.33
CA SER A 279 -8.04 -7.72 -10.52
C SER A 279 -9.40 -7.03 -10.52
N ILE A 280 -9.85 -6.64 -11.71
CA ILE A 280 -11.23 -6.24 -11.99
C ILE A 280 -12.19 -7.45 -11.94
N ARG A 281 -11.69 -8.69 -12.01
CA ARG A 281 -12.47 -9.94 -11.99
C ARG A 281 -12.17 -10.80 -10.75
N ARG A 282 -11.94 -10.16 -9.59
CA ARG A 282 -11.49 -10.85 -8.36
C ARG A 282 -12.30 -12.14 -8.07
N PRO A 283 -11.64 -13.21 -7.59
CA PRO A 283 -10.20 -13.31 -7.32
C PRO A 283 -9.36 -13.60 -8.57
N ASP A 284 -9.95 -13.67 -9.76
CA ASP A 284 -9.29 -14.19 -10.95
C ASP A 284 -8.43 -13.10 -11.61
N TRP A 285 -7.15 -13.40 -11.87
CA TRP A 285 -6.23 -12.54 -12.59
C TRP A 285 -6.31 -12.75 -14.10
N PHE A 286 -6.59 -13.96 -14.56
CA PHE A 286 -6.75 -14.26 -15.98
C PHE A 286 -8.20 -14.19 -16.43
N TRP A 287 -8.37 -13.96 -17.73
CA TRP A 287 -9.69 -14.06 -18.34
C TRP A 287 -10.11 -15.53 -18.41
N SER A 288 -11.40 -15.77 -18.17
CA SER A 288 -12.03 -17.06 -18.41
C SER A 288 -13.42 -16.86 -19.00
N THR A 289 -13.85 -17.82 -19.83
CA THR A 289 -15.24 -17.96 -20.28
C THR A 289 -16.26 -18.00 -19.15
N LYS A 290 -15.82 -18.24 -17.90
CA LYS A 290 -16.69 -18.41 -16.71
C LYS A 290 -16.68 -17.22 -15.75
N ASN A 291 -15.87 -16.18 -15.98
CA ASN A 291 -15.68 -15.11 -14.98
C ASN A 291 -16.22 -13.72 -15.38
N ALA A 292 -17.01 -13.63 -16.46
CA ALA A 292 -17.69 -12.39 -16.87
C ALA A 292 -18.62 -11.81 -15.79
N SER A 293 -19.24 -12.66 -14.97
CA SER A 293 -20.09 -12.22 -13.86
C SER A 293 -19.32 -11.66 -12.67
N LYS A 294 -17.98 -11.77 -12.64
CA LYS A 294 -17.12 -11.29 -11.55
C LYS A 294 -16.58 -9.87 -11.77
N VAL A 295 -16.89 -9.25 -12.91
CA VAL A 295 -16.44 -7.89 -13.21
C VAL A 295 -16.93 -6.94 -12.13
N LEU A 296 -15.99 -6.27 -11.46
CA LEU A 296 -16.31 -5.29 -10.44
C LEU A 296 -17.06 -4.13 -11.07
N THR A 297 -18.12 -3.71 -10.37
CA THR A 297 -18.89 -2.52 -10.71
C THR A 297 -18.07 -1.24 -10.46
N PRO A 298 -18.43 -0.10 -11.08
CA PRO A 298 -17.77 1.18 -10.82
C PRO A 298 -17.76 1.59 -9.35
N ASP A 299 -18.82 1.28 -8.59
CA ASP A 299 -18.90 1.57 -7.15
C ASP A 299 -17.93 0.72 -6.32
N GLN A 300 -17.75 -0.55 -6.68
CA GLN A 300 -16.74 -1.41 -6.06
C GLN A 300 -15.32 -0.92 -6.39
N LEU A 301 -15.07 -0.51 -7.64
CA LEU A 301 -13.78 0.08 -8.04
C LEU A 301 -13.52 1.42 -7.33
N LEU A 302 -14.55 2.23 -7.10
CA LEU A 302 -14.44 3.42 -6.27
C LEU A 302 -14.09 3.07 -4.82
N SER A 303 -14.73 2.07 -4.21
CA SER A 303 -14.35 1.61 -2.87
C SER A 303 -12.85 1.26 -2.82
N VAL A 304 -12.36 0.53 -3.82
CA VAL A 304 -10.92 0.20 -3.98
C VAL A 304 -10.07 1.45 -4.08
N TYR A 305 -10.45 2.43 -4.90
CA TYR A 305 -9.72 3.69 -5.05
C TYR A 305 -9.62 4.49 -3.75
N TYR A 306 -10.73 4.67 -3.02
CA TYR A 306 -10.72 5.36 -1.72
C TYR A 306 -9.87 4.62 -0.67
N ARG A 307 -9.75 3.30 -0.81
CA ARG A 307 -9.02 2.42 0.10
C ARG A 307 -7.61 2.05 -0.39
N SER A 308 -7.12 2.67 -1.46
CA SER A 308 -5.76 2.55 -1.99
C SER A 308 -5.14 3.93 -2.18
N VAL A 309 -5.39 4.58 -3.32
CA VAL A 309 -4.97 5.96 -3.63
C VAL A 309 -5.46 6.95 -2.58
N GLY A 310 -6.69 6.78 -2.09
CA GLY A 310 -7.26 7.58 -1.01
C GLY A 310 -6.62 7.38 0.37
N ARG A 311 -5.67 6.45 0.49
CA ARG A 311 -4.84 6.15 1.68
C ARG A 311 -3.34 6.32 1.39
N GLY A 312 -2.98 6.90 0.25
CA GLY A 312 -1.60 7.24 -0.11
C GLY A 312 -0.79 6.10 -0.70
N ALA A 313 -1.44 4.98 -1.04
CA ALA A 313 -0.82 3.85 -1.72
C ALA A 313 -1.08 3.91 -3.24
N GLN A 314 -0.25 3.23 -4.01
CA GLN A 314 -0.47 3.06 -5.45
C GLN A 314 -1.58 2.02 -5.69
N LEU A 315 -2.37 2.16 -6.76
CA LEU A 315 -3.31 1.12 -7.22
C LEU A 315 -2.90 0.60 -8.60
N LEU A 316 -2.64 -0.70 -8.67
CA LEU A 316 -2.37 -1.45 -9.89
C LEU A 316 -3.59 -2.34 -10.20
N LEU A 317 -4.45 -1.90 -11.12
CA LEU A 317 -5.69 -2.59 -11.47
C LEU A 317 -5.47 -3.55 -12.66
N ASN A 318 -5.61 -4.85 -12.43
CA ASN A 318 -5.57 -5.86 -13.48
C ASN A 318 -6.85 -5.90 -14.30
N ILE A 319 -6.68 -5.88 -15.63
CA ILE A 319 -7.72 -6.17 -16.60
C ILE A 319 -7.15 -7.23 -17.56
N PRO A 320 -7.64 -8.48 -17.53
CA PRO A 320 -7.06 -9.53 -18.35
C PRO A 320 -7.51 -9.45 -19.81
N ALA A 321 -6.61 -9.82 -20.71
CA ALA A 321 -6.95 -10.03 -22.12
C ALA A 321 -7.55 -11.43 -22.34
N ASP A 322 -8.52 -11.52 -23.23
CA ASP A 322 -9.15 -12.76 -23.68
C ASP A 322 -8.30 -13.50 -24.73
N ARG A 323 -8.81 -14.62 -25.26
CA ARG A 323 -8.10 -15.45 -26.26
C ARG A 323 -7.89 -14.74 -27.60
N HIS A 324 -8.67 -13.70 -27.89
CA HIS A 324 -8.53 -12.90 -29.10
C HIS A 324 -7.39 -11.88 -28.96
N GLY A 325 -6.93 -11.62 -27.73
CA GLY A 325 -5.92 -10.62 -27.41
C GLY A 325 -6.54 -9.24 -27.12
N LEU A 326 -7.82 -9.18 -26.77
CA LEU A 326 -8.55 -7.96 -26.45
C LEU A 326 -8.92 -7.95 -24.97
N LEU A 327 -8.98 -6.76 -24.36
CA LEU A 327 -9.67 -6.61 -23.08
C LEU A 327 -11.18 -6.72 -23.33
N PRO A 328 -11.95 -7.48 -22.55
CA PRO A 328 -13.39 -7.61 -22.75
C PRO A 328 -14.12 -6.25 -22.69
N ASP A 329 -15.19 -6.11 -23.47
CA ASP A 329 -15.95 -4.86 -23.56
C ASP A 329 -16.57 -4.46 -22.22
N GLU A 330 -17.06 -5.43 -21.44
CA GLU A 330 -17.64 -5.20 -20.11
C GLU A 330 -16.60 -4.67 -19.11
N ASP A 331 -15.35 -5.11 -19.22
CA ASP A 331 -14.24 -4.67 -18.37
C ASP A 331 -13.86 -3.23 -18.73
N CYS A 332 -13.74 -2.97 -20.03
CA CYS A 332 -13.45 -1.63 -20.55
C CYS A 332 -14.55 -0.64 -20.17
N ALA A 333 -15.82 -1.05 -20.23
CA ALA A 333 -16.96 -0.23 -19.86
C ALA A 333 -16.96 0.09 -18.36
N SER A 334 -16.73 -0.90 -17.50
CA SER A 334 -16.66 -0.69 -16.05
C SER A 334 -15.48 0.20 -15.67
N ALA A 335 -14.29 -0.04 -16.23
CA ALA A 335 -13.10 0.77 -16.02
C ALA A 335 -13.33 2.24 -16.45
N LYS A 336 -13.91 2.46 -17.63
CA LYS A 336 -14.24 3.81 -18.12
C LYS A 336 -15.24 4.52 -17.19
N ALA A 337 -16.28 3.83 -16.75
CA ALA A 337 -17.26 4.40 -15.82
C ALA A 337 -16.62 4.75 -14.47
N PHE A 338 -15.74 3.90 -13.95
CA PHE A 338 -14.92 4.18 -12.78
C PHE A 338 -14.03 5.43 -12.97
N GLY A 339 -13.37 5.56 -14.12
CA GLY A 339 -12.59 6.74 -14.49
C GLY A 339 -13.38 8.05 -14.54
N LEU A 340 -14.58 8.00 -15.13
CA LEU A 340 -15.51 9.13 -15.13
C LEU A 340 -15.89 9.50 -13.69
N ALA A 341 -16.20 8.50 -12.88
CA ALA A 341 -16.61 8.69 -11.50
C ALA A 341 -15.50 9.33 -10.63
N ILE A 342 -14.22 9.02 -10.85
CA ILE A 342 -13.09 9.73 -10.21
C ILE A 342 -13.04 11.19 -10.69
N ARG A 343 -13.10 11.41 -12.00
CA ARG A 343 -12.99 12.76 -12.59
C ARG A 343 -14.10 13.68 -12.11
N ASP A 344 -15.33 13.20 -12.09
CA ASP A 344 -16.50 13.97 -11.65
C ASP A 344 -16.36 14.43 -10.19
N ARG A 345 -15.72 13.62 -9.35
CA ARG A 345 -15.51 13.93 -7.92
C ARG A 345 -14.33 14.87 -7.68
N PHE A 346 -13.22 14.70 -8.40
CA PHE A 346 -11.93 15.22 -7.96
C PHE A 346 -11.19 16.12 -8.96
N THR A 347 -11.76 16.40 -10.14
CA THR A 347 -11.10 17.28 -11.12
C THR A 347 -11.06 18.74 -10.66
N THR A 348 -12.16 19.26 -10.12
CA THR A 348 -12.28 20.69 -9.78
C THR A 348 -12.55 20.86 -8.28
N PRO A 349 -11.57 21.31 -7.47
CA PRO A 349 -11.80 21.61 -6.08
C PRO A 349 -12.61 22.91 -5.92
N VAL A 350 -13.39 23.00 -4.84
CA VAL A 350 -14.05 24.22 -4.37
C VAL A 350 -13.02 25.30 -4.07
N ALA A 351 -11.93 24.91 -3.42
CA ALA A 351 -10.74 25.71 -3.18
C ALA A 351 -9.56 24.79 -2.83
N ARG A 352 -8.34 25.31 -2.96
CA ARG A 352 -7.10 24.62 -2.58
C ARG A 352 -6.12 25.61 -1.97
N THR A 353 -5.32 25.15 -1.02
CA THR A 353 -4.18 25.87 -0.46
C THR A 353 -2.98 24.94 -0.31
N VAL A 354 -1.82 25.55 -0.04
CA VAL A 354 -0.59 24.88 0.40
C VAL A 354 -0.19 25.50 1.73
N GLY A 355 0.57 24.79 2.56
CA GLY A 355 0.96 25.37 3.85
C GLY A 355 1.90 24.50 4.65
N SER A 356 2.48 25.10 5.68
CA SER A 356 3.36 24.41 6.63
C SER A 356 3.04 24.83 8.05
N GLY A 357 3.33 23.96 9.01
CA GLY A 357 3.05 24.21 10.42
C GLY A 357 1.87 23.37 10.92
N THR A 358 1.49 23.62 12.18
CA THR A 358 0.49 22.83 12.90
C THR A 358 -0.94 23.19 12.55
N THR A 359 -1.16 24.35 11.93
CA THR A 359 -2.47 24.76 11.43
C THR A 359 -2.31 25.34 10.04
N VAL A 360 -3.06 24.78 9.09
CA VAL A 360 -3.15 25.31 7.72
C VAL A 360 -4.62 25.63 7.46
N THR A 361 -4.90 26.90 7.14
CA THR A 361 -6.26 27.38 6.87
C THR A 361 -6.49 27.55 5.38
N LEU A 362 -7.62 27.05 4.90
CA LEU A 362 -8.12 27.19 3.55
C LEU A 362 -9.34 28.14 3.59
N SER A 363 -9.23 29.33 3.02
CA SER A 363 -10.38 30.21 2.82
C SER A 363 -11.12 29.81 1.54
N LEU A 364 -12.46 29.81 1.59
CA LEU A 364 -13.30 29.53 0.42
C LEU A 364 -13.80 30.80 -0.29
N GLY A 365 -13.48 31.98 0.26
CA GLY A 365 -13.89 33.32 -0.21
C GLY A 365 -15.35 33.67 0.13
N SER A 366 -16.24 32.69 0.09
CA SER A 366 -17.64 32.77 0.50
C SER A 366 -18.09 31.44 1.10
N ALA A 367 -19.25 31.42 1.75
CA ALA A 367 -19.86 30.17 2.21
C ALA A 367 -20.15 29.24 1.01
N LYS A 368 -19.65 28.01 1.05
CA LYS A 368 -19.80 26.98 0.00
C LYS A 368 -20.00 25.61 0.64
N ARG A 369 -20.80 24.76 -0.02
CA ARG A 369 -20.97 23.37 0.37
C ARG A 369 -19.68 22.59 0.14
N VAL A 370 -19.30 21.75 1.09
CA VAL A 370 -18.16 20.84 1.06
C VAL A 370 -18.61 19.49 1.62
N ASP A 371 -18.18 18.41 0.99
CA ASP A 371 -18.44 17.03 1.46
C ASP A 371 -17.20 16.13 1.42
N THR A 372 -16.09 16.58 0.84
CA THR A 372 -14.85 15.81 0.80
C THR A 372 -13.63 16.71 0.92
N ILE A 373 -12.64 16.27 1.68
CA ILE A 373 -11.34 16.91 1.83
C ILE A 373 -10.26 15.99 1.26
N VAL A 374 -9.33 16.56 0.49
CA VAL A 374 -8.14 15.85 0.01
C VAL A 374 -6.90 16.55 0.55
N LEU A 375 -6.06 15.77 1.23
CA LEU A 375 -4.82 16.22 1.86
C LEU A 375 -3.63 15.51 1.21
N GLN A 376 -2.53 16.23 1.00
CA GLN A 376 -1.28 15.67 0.50
C GLN A 376 -0.11 16.34 1.21
N GLU A 377 0.76 15.52 1.81
CA GLU A 377 2.04 15.99 2.33
C GLU A 377 3.06 16.18 1.19
N ASP A 378 4.02 17.08 1.40
CA ASP A 378 5.24 17.15 0.60
C ASP A 378 6.17 15.98 1.00
N THR A 379 5.93 14.80 0.43
CA THR A 379 6.64 13.55 0.80
C THR A 379 8.12 13.59 0.49
N ALA A 380 8.60 14.52 -0.36
CA ALA A 380 10.04 14.77 -0.54
C ALA A 380 10.73 15.22 0.77
N LYS A 381 9.94 15.72 1.72
CA LYS A 381 10.37 16.08 3.07
C LYS A 381 10.07 14.99 4.11
N GLY A 382 9.62 13.82 3.68
CA GLY A 382 9.17 12.71 4.50
C GLY A 382 7.68 12.80 4.88
N GLU A 383 7.14 11.70 5.39
CA GLU A 383 5.77 11.59 5.88
C GLU A 383 5.73 11.95 7.37
N ARG A 384 5.12 13.10 7.72
CA ARG A 384 5.34 13.77 9.01
C ARG A 384 4.10 13.78 9.89
N VAL A 385 2.91 13.93 9.33
CA VAL A 385 1.67 13.96 10.12
C VAL A 385 1.43 12.59 10.75
N ARG A 386 1.16 12.57 12.06
CA ARG A 386 0.85 11.35 12.83
C ARG A 386 -0.62 11.31 13.24
N SER A 387 -1.20 12.47 13.52
CA SER A 387 -2.64 12.65 13.68
C SER A 387 -3.05 14.08 13.40
N TYR A 388 -4.29 14.26 12.94
CA TYR A 388 -4.86 15.55 12.59
C TYR A 388 -6.37 15.60 12.86
N ARG A 389 -6.89 16.82 12.96
CA ARG A 389 -8.32 17.15 12.94
C ARG A 389 -8.59 18.13 11.79
N ILE A 390 -9.74 17.98 11.16
CA ILE A 390 -10.28 18.94 10.19
C ILE A 390 -11.41 19.69 10.85
N GLU A 391 -11.44 21.00 10.68
CA GLU A 391 -12.55 21.84 11.10
C GLU A 391 -13.05 22.71 9.96
N GLY A 392 -14.34 23.02 9.99
CA GLY A 392 -15.00 23.95 9.08
C GLY A 392 -15.65 25.09 9.85
N ARG A 393 -15.59 26.30 9.29
CA ARG A 393 -16.21 27.49 9.87
C ARG A 393 -17.57 27.75 9.23
N SER A 394 -18.63 27.62 10.04
CA SER A 394 -20.00 27.99 9.68
C SER A 394 -20.46 29.07 10.64
N ASP A 395 -21.02 30.16 10.11
CA ASP A 395 -21.56 31.27 10.91
C ASP A 395 -20.56 31.82 11.95
N GLY A 396 -19.30 31.98 11.51
CA GLY A 396 -18.20 32.45 12.35
C GLY A 396 -17.66 31.43 13.36
N THR A 397 -18.26 30.24 13.48
CA THR A 397 -17.89 29.23 14.47
C THR A 397 -17.21 28.03 13.83
N TRP A 398 -16.07 27.61 14.38
CA TRP A 398 -15.36 26.40 13.95
C TRP A 398 -16.01 25.15 14.54
N ARG A 399 -16.25 24.14 13.69
CA ARG A 399 -16.79 22.83 14.07
C ARG A 399 -15.89 21.72 13.56
N SER A 400 -15.73 20.66 14.34
CA SER A 400 -15.00 19.45 13.90
C SER A 400 -15.76 18.78 12.76
N LEU A 401 -15.04 18.42 11.70
CA LEU A 401 -15.56 17.68 10.54
C LEU A 401 -15.01 16.25 10.46
N GLY A 402 -14.00 15.93 11.28
CA GLY A 402 -13.39 14.61 11.32
C GLY A 402 -11.92 14.65 11.74
N GLU A 403 -11.40 13.47 12.03
CA GLU A 403 -10.02 13.25 12.46
C GLU A 403 -9.36 12.18 11.59
N GLY A 404 -8.04 12.07 11.66
CA GLY A 404 -7.29 11.04 10.94
C GLY A 404 -5.85 10.94 11.41
N THR A 405 -5.12 10.01 10.81
CA THR A 405 -3.74 9.63 11.18
C THR A 405 -2.75 9.96 10.06
N SER A 406 -2.39 8.99 9.22
CA SER A 406 -1.47 9.16 8.09
C SER A 406 -2.11 9.99 6.98
N ILE A 407 -1.34 10.94 6.42
CA ILE A 407 -1.70 11.66 5.18
C ILE A 407 -0.82 11.16 4.04
N GLY A 408 0.50 11.27 4.18
CA GLY A 408 1.46 10.79 3.19
C GLY A 408 1.24 11.42 1.82
N HIS A 409 1.34 10.61 0.77
CA HIS A 409 1.19 11.05 -0.61
C HIS A 409 -0.19 11.68 -0.90
N LYS A 410 -1.26 11.04 -0.39
CA LYS A 410 -2.64 11.49 -0.54
C LYS A 410 -3.55 10.84 0.50
N ARG A 411 -4.46 11.65 1.05
CA ARG A 411 -5.58 11.20 1.86
C ARG A 411 -6.87 11.79 1.33
N ILE A 412 -7.81 10.93 0.94
CA ILE A 412 -9.18 11.33 0.59
C ILE A 412 -10.06 11.06 1.81
N GLN A 413 -10.63 12.12 2.37
CA GLN A 413 -11.45 12.07 3.57
C GLN A 413 -12.81 12.74 3.32
N PRO A 414 -13.86 11.95 3.07
CA PRO A 414 -15.23 12.43 3.15
C PRO A 414 -15.54 13.02 4.52
N VAL A 415 -16.41 14.02 4.53
CA VAL A 415 -16.96 14.66 5.74
C VAL A 415 -18.48 14.74 5.62
N GLU A 416 -19.18 14.92 6.74
CA GLU A 416 -20.61 15.23 6.65
C GLU A 416 -20.81 16.52 5.84
N PRO A 417 -21.68 16.53 4.82
CA PRO A 417 -21.84 17.69 3.96
C PRO A 417 -22.21 18.94 4.74
N ILE A 418 -21.44 20.02 4.55
CA ILE A 418 -21.58 21.26 5.32
C ILE A 418 -21.32 22.48 4.45
N THR A 419 -22.02 23.58 4.72
CA THR A 419 -21.74 24.88 4.14
C THR A 419 -20.80 25.66 5.05
N VAL A 420 -19.60 25.99 4.56
CA VAL A 420 -18.55 26.68 5.33
C VAL A 420 -17.90 27.77 4.50
N ASP A 421 -17.31 28.78 5.12
CA ASP A 421 -16.54 29.84 4.44
C ASP A 421 -15.02 29.66 4.55
N ALA A 422 -14.58 28.77 5.44
CA ALA A 422 -13.20 28.39 5.65
C ALA A 422 -13.10 26.99 6.24
N LEU A 423 -11.97 26.33 5.99
CA LEU A 423 -11.58 25.06 6.59
C LEU A 423 -10.20 25.20 7.21
N ARG A 424 -9.88 24.40 8.22
CA ARG A 424 -8.50 24.28 8.72
C ARG A 424 -8.14 22.85 9.03
N LEU A 425 -6.93 22.46 8.64
CA LEU A 425 -6.28 21.27 9.15
C LEU A 425 -5.49 21.65 10.39
N ILE A 426 -5.72 20.94 11.50
CA ILE A 426 -4.97 21.05 12.73
C ILE A 426 -4.18 19.76 12.91
N THR A 427 -2.86 19.83 12.80
CA THR A 427 -1.99 18.70 13.11
C THR A 427 -1.84 18.58 14.63
N VAL A 428 -2.34 17.47 15.17
CA VAL A 428 -2.33 17.17 16.61
C VAL A 428 -0.99 16.56 17.01
N LYS A 429 -0.49 15.60 16.21
CA LYS A 429 0.82 14.98 16.39
C LYS A 429 1.55 14.91 15.06
N SER A 430 2.86 15.16 15.08
CA SER A 430 3.72 15.00 13.91
C SER A 430 5.15 14.68 14.30
N ALA A 431 5.84 13.93 13.43
CA ALA A 431 7.27 13.66 13.58
C ALA A 431 8.11 14.92 13.44
N ARG A 432 7.75 15.83 12.52
CA ARG A 432 8.40 17.13 12.30
C ARG A 432 7.35 18.14 11.84
N VAL A 433 7.74 19.41 11.71
CA VAL A 433 6.87 20.46 11.14
C VAL A 433 6.23 19.96 9.83
N PRO A 434 4.90 19.84 9.76
CA PRO A 434 4.21 19.35 8.56
C PRO A 434 4.36 20.30 7.39
N PHE A 435 4.38 19.74 6.18
CA PHE A 435 4.31 20.48 4.92
C PHE A 435 3.23 19.84 4.06
N LEU A 436 2.16 20.59 3.78
CA LEU A 436 1.12 20.21 2.86
C LEU A 436 1.42 20.78 1.49
N ARG A 437 1.63 19.90 0.51
CA ARG A 437 1.69 20.31 -0.91
C ARG A 437 0.30 20.53 -1.49
N SER A 438 -0.74 20.02 -0.84
CA SER A 438 -2.13 20.29 -1.19
C SER A 438 -3.06 20.08 0.01
N PHE A 439 -3.92 21.05 0.27
CA PHE A 439 -5.13 20.92 1.07
C PHE A 439 -6.28 21.46 0.22
N ALA A 440 -7.14 20.56 -0.25
CA ALA A 440 -8.24 20.88 -1.15
C ALA A 440 -9.59 20.43 -0.59
N ALA A 441 -10.61 21.22 -0.85
CA ALA A 441 -12.00 20.91 -0.51
C ALA A 441 -12.81 20.66 -1.78
N PHE A 442 -13.73 19.71 -1.73
CA PHE A 442 -14.57 19.30 -2.84
C PHE A 442 -16.05 19.27 -2.43
N ASN A 443 -16.89 19.52 -3.43
CA ASN A 443 -18.33 19.33 -3.36
C ASN A 443 -18.68 18.27 -4.40
N THR A 444 -18.59 17.00 -4.01
CA THR A 444 -18.79 15.87 -4.92
C THR A 444 -20.27 15.63 -5.22
N ASN A 445 -21.19 16.08 -4.34
CA ASN A 445 -22.63 15.85 -4.41
C ASN A 445 -23.03 14.36 -4.50
N VAL A 446 -22.12 13.45 -4.15
CA VAL A 446 -22.35 12.00 -4.17
C VAL A 446 -21.81 11.43 -2.87
N ALA A 447 -22.56 10.49 -2.28
CA ALA A 447 -22.09 9.81 -1.08
C ALA A 447 -20.78 9.05 -1.38
N PRO A 448 -19.79 9.08 -0.48
CA PRO A 448 -18.62 8.21 -0.62
C PRO A 448 -19.02 6.74 -0.47
N PRO A 449 -18.19 5.79 -0.94
CA PRO A 449 -18.36 4.39 -0.59
C PRO A 449 -18.52 4.23 0.93
N SER A 450 -19.51 3.47 1.40
CA SER A 450 -19.80 3.36 2.84
C SER A 450 -18.64 2.77 3.65
N ASP A 451 -17.73 2.05 2.99
CA ASP A 451 -16.56 1.40 3.55
C ASP A 451 -15.25 2.16 3.32
N TRP A 452 -15.31 3.43 2.87
CA TRP A 452 -14.12 4.24 2.53
C TRP A 452 -13.07 4.27 3.65
N ASN A 453 -13.50 4.23 4.92
CA ASN A 453 -12.63 4.23 6.09
C ASN A 453 -12.54 2.88 6.83
N ALA A 454 -13.06 1.79 6.25
CA ALA A 454 -13.03 0.48 6.88
C ALA A 454 -11.59 -0.02 7.11
N ALA A 455 -11.35 -0.65 8.26
CA ALA A 455 -10.11 -1.38 8.49
C ALA A 455 -9.95 -2.46 7.41
N PRO A 456 -8.76 -2.61 6.79
CA PRO A 456 -8.58 -3.65 5.79
C PRO A 456 -8.64 -5.04 6.44
N LYS A 457 -9.04 -6.04 5.66
CA LYS A 457 -8.70 -7.44 5.94
C LYS A 457 -7.49 -7.78 5.08
N ILE A 458 -6.31 -7.26 5.47
CA ILE A 458 -5.04 -7.68 4.84
C ILE A 458 -4.94 -9.19 5.08
N TRP A 459 -4.48 -9.96 4.09
CA TRP A 459 -4.57 -11.41 4.14
C TRP A 459 -4.01 -11.93 5.45
N ALA A 460 -4.95 -12.44 6.24
CA ALA A 460 -4.80 -12.91 7.59
C ALA A 460 -4.06 -14.26 7.62
N SER A 461 -3.15 -14.55 6.69
CA SER A 461 -2.19 -15.65 6.86
C SER A 461 -1.39 -15.45 8.15
N ASN A 462 -1.26 -14.19 8.57
CA ASN A 462 -0.51 -13.80 9.74
C ASN A 462 -1.42 -13.46 10.93
N LEU A 463 -2.76 -13.44 10.86
CA LEU A 463 -3.54 -13.17 12.08
C LEU A 463 -3.41 -14.36 13.04
N ALA A 464 -2.73 -14.17 14.15
CA ALA A 464 -2.66 -15.16 15.22
C ALA A 464 -3.91 -15.12 16.10
N GLY A 465 -4.46 -13.93 16.32
CA GLY A 465 -5.67 -13.72 17.10
C GLY A 465 -5.82 -12.25 17.47
N ASN A 466 -6.63 -11.97 18.47
CA ASN A 466 -6.92 -10.61 18.92
C ASN A 466 -6.70 -10.51 20.43
N TRP A 467 -6.58 -9.29 20.94
CA TRP A 467 -6.72 -9.02 22.37
C TRP A 467 -7.90 -8.11 22.63
N LYS A 468 -8.46 -8.23 23.82
CA LYS A 468 -9.52 -7.36 24.31
C LYS A 468 -9.35 -7.18 25.81
N ASP A 469 -9.70 -5.99 26.29
CA ASP A 469 -9.56 -5.58 27.69
C ASP A 469 -8.13 -5.80 28.20
N GLY A 470 -7.15 -5.55 27.31
CA GLY A 470 -5.72 -5.69 27.58
C GLY A 470 -5.23 -7.14 27.75
N ALA A 471 -6.01 -8.17 27.38
CA ALA A 471 -5.62 -9.57 27.55
C ALA A 471 -5.80 -10.39 26.26
N PHE A 472 -4.93 -11.39 26.06
CA PHE A 472 -5.00 -12.31 24.92
C PHE A 472 -4.65 -13.75 25.29
N SER A 473 -5.17 -14.66 24.49
CA SER A 473 -4.81 -16.08 24.50
C SER A 473 -4.89 -16.61 23.07
N LEU A 474 -3.79 -17.20 22.59
CA LEU A 474 -3.60 -17.65 21.22
C LEU A 474 -3.30 -19.14 21.20
N ASP A 475 -3.93 -19.83 20.25
CA ASP A 475 -3.51 -21.15 19.81
C ASP A 475 -2.78 -20.99 18.47
N LEU A 476 -1.46 -21.19 18.50
CA LEU A 476 -0.57 -21.02 17.35
C LEU A 476 -0.21 -22.36 16.71
N THR A 477 -0.76 -23.48 17.18
CA THR A 477 -0.39 -24.84 16.76
C THR A 477 -0.47 -25.02 15.26
N SER A 478 -1.58 -24.59 14.64
CA SER A 478 -1.78 -24.69 13.17
C SER A 478 -0.95 -23.68 12.36
N LYS A 479 -0.29 -22.73 13.03
CA LYS A 479 0.43 -21.61 12.41
C LYS A 479 1.94 -21.72 12.52
N ILE A 480 2.44 -22.66 13.32
CA ILE A 480 3.87 -22.93 13.52
C ILE A 480 4.14 -24.30 12.89
N ASP A 481 4.74 -24.28 11.70
CA ASP A 481 4.93 -25.46 10.84
C ASP A 481 6.40 -25.92 10.77
N ALA A 482 7.31 -25.18 11.38
CA ALA A 482 8.73 -25.51 11.47
C ALA A 482 9.37 -24.94 12.73
N ALA A 483 10.48 -25.57 13.17
CA ALA A 483 11.42 -24.97 14.10
C ALA A 483 12.05 -23.73 13.44
N ALA A 484 11.74 -22.55 13.96
CA ALA A 484 12.16 -21.26 13.43
C ALA A 484 11.89 -20.16 14.46
N GLN A 485 12.39 -18.96 14.18
CA GLN A 485 11.96 -17.77 14.91
C GLN A 485 10.64 -17.27 14.34
N TYR A 486 9.68 -16.95 15.19
CA TYR A 486 8.43 -16.31 14.82
C TYR A 486 8.32 -14.98 15.55
N ARG A 487 7.94 -13.93 14.84
CA ARG A 487 7.64 -12.61 15.41
C ARG A 487 6.14 -12.48 15.57
N LEU A 488 5.69 -12.17 16.78
CA LEU A 488 4.36 -11.66 17.03
C LEU A 488 4.40 -10.13 17.12
N ARG A 489 3.51 -9.46 16.40
CA ARG A 489 3.34 -7.99 16.40
C ARG A 489 1.93 -7.65 16.86
N PHE A 490 1.82 -6.77 17.84
CA PHE A 490 0.58 -6.35 18.47
C PHE A 490 0.14 -5.00 17.88
N VAL A 491 -0.86 -5.04 16.99
CA VAL A 491 -1.34 -3.87 16.26
C VAL A 491 -2.59 -3.32 16.95
N PRO A 492 -2.49 -2.18 17.66
CA PRO A 492 -3.60 -1.68 18.46
C PRO A 492 -4.71 -1.08 17.57
N SER A 493 -5.97 -1.35 17.92
CA SER A 493 -7.12 -0.69 17.29
C SER A 493 -7.13 0.81 17.54
N SER A 494 -6.60 1.23 18.69
CA SER A 494 -6.41 2.62 19.10
C SER A 494 -5.31 2.72 20.17
N GLY A 495 -4.67 3.88 20.29
CA GLY A 495 -3.57 4.08 21.23
C GLY A 495 -2.24 3.52 20.73
N ALA A 496 -1.37 3.11 21.66
CA ALA A 496 -0.08 2.51 21.37
C ALA A 496 0.25 1.47 22.44
N VAL A 497 0.80 0.33 22.04
CA VAL A 497 1.27 -0.67 22.99
C VAL A 497 2.51 -0.12 23.71
N THR A 498 2.42 0.04 25.02
CA THR A 498 3.51 0.57 25.85
C THR A 498 4.36 -0.54 26.46
N ASP A 499 3.78 -1.72 26.66
CA ASP A 499 4.47 -2.92 27.14
C ASP A 499 3.63 -4.18 26.86
N LEU A 500 4.28 -5.34 26.91
CA LEU A 500 3.67 -6.66 26.91
C LEU A 500 4.01 -7.35 28.24
N LYS A 501 3.00 -7.78 28.99
CA LYS A 501 3.17 -8.33 30.35
C LYS A 501 2.58 -9.72 30.48
N ASP A 502 2.98 -10.41 31.54
CA ASP A 502 2.46 -11.73 31.91
C ASP A 502 2.51 -12.74 30.75
N LEU A 503 3.59 -12.65 29.95
CA LEU A 503 3.76 -13.46 28.76
C LEU A 503 4.05 -14.91 29.13
N VAL A 504 3.22 -15.81 28.62
CA VAL A 504 3.33 -17.25 28.84
C VAL A 504 3.29 -17.94 27.48
N LEU A 505 4.41 -18.53 27.08
CA LEU A 505 4.50 -19.44 25.95
C LEU A 505 4.46 -20.87 26.48
N LYS A 506 3.63 -21.72 25.89
CA LYS A 506 3.60 -23.15 26.16
C LYS A 506 3.82 -23.97 24.90
N LEU A 507 4.75 -24.92 24.96
CA LEU A 507 4.94 -25.98 23.96
C LEU A 507 4.56 -27.31 24.62
N HIS A 508 3.68 -28.08 23.99
CA HIS A 508 3.17 -29.33 24.57
C HIS A 508 2.62 -29.15 26.01
N ASP A 509 1.95 -28.02 26.24
CA ASP A 509 1.44 -27.58 27.56
C ASP A 509 2.50 -27.33 28.66
N VAL A 510 3.79 -27.38 28.34
CA VAL A 510 4.91 -27.00 29.21
C VAL A 510 5.29 -25.55 28.98
N SER A 511 5.53 -24.79 30.05
CA SER A 511 5.87 -23.36 29.95
C SER A 511 7.33 -23.17 29.52
N GLU A 512 7.54 -22.37 28.48
CA GLU A 512 8.84 -22.15 27.83
C GLU A 512 9.23 -20.65 27.81
N PRO A 513 9.53 -20.04 28.98
CA PRO A 513 9.84 -18.60 29.05
C PRO A 513 11.14 -18.23 28.32
N ASP A 514 12.12 -19.12 28.25
CA ASP A 514 13.43 -18.86 27.64
C ASP A 514 13.37 -18.75 26.11
N LEU A 515 12.28 -19.23 25.50
CA LEU A 515 12.03 -19.10 24.07
C LEU A 515 11.39 -17.74 23.70
N LEU A 516 11.06 -16.91 24.68
CA LEU A 516 10.55 -15.56 24.47
C LEU A 516 11.69 -14.53 24.44
N LYS A 517 11.74 -13.75 23.37
CA LYS A 517 12.73 -12.68 23.22
C LYS A 517 12.06 -11.36 22.87
N ARG A 518 12.32 -10.32 23.68
CA ARG A 518 11.90 -8.95 23.36
C ARG A 518 12.69 -8.39 22.19
N VAL A 519 12.00 -7.67 21.32
CA VAL A 519 12.63 -6.94 20.21
C VAL A 519 13.15 -5.60 20.73
N LYS A 520 14.45 -5.34 20.55
CA LYS A 520 15.08 -4.14 21.08
C LYS A 520 14.43 -2.88 20.48
N GLY A 521 13.88 -2.03 21.34
CA GLY A 521 13.26 -0.77 20.93
C GLY A 521 11.82 -0.87 20.45
N LYS A 522 11.21 -2.06 20.51
CA LYS A 522 9.80 -2.29 20.16
C LYS A 522 9.05 -2.83 21.37
N ASN A 523 8.00 -2.13 21.77
CA ASN A 523 7.16 -2.51 22.91
C ASN A 523 5.97 -3.38 22.49
N ASP A 524 5.70 -3.43 21.19
CA ASP A 524 4.59 -4.09 20.52
C ASP A 524 5.00 -5.41 19.83
N GLU A 525 6.22 -5.89 20.07
CA GLU A 525 6.74 -7.09 19.42
C GLU A 525 7.40 -8.07 20.40
N ILE A 526 7.20 -9.35 20.13
CA ILE A 526 7.87 -10.46 20.82
C ILE A 526 8.29 -11.53 19.81
N ILE A 527 9.49 -12.08 19.98
CA ILE A 527 9.98 -13.20 19.20
C ILE A 527 9.79 -14.50 19.99
N LEU A 528 9.20 -15.50 19.35
CA LEU A 528 9.13 -16.88 19.79
C LEU A 528 10.24 -17.67 19.07
N ASN A 529 11.24 -18.17 19.80
CA ASN A 529 12.28 -19.04 19.27
C ASN A 529 11.81 -20.49 19.32
N ILE A 530 11.02 -20.93 18.34
CA ILE A 530 10.47 -22.29 18.34
C ILE A 530 11.56 -23.28 17.93
N THR A 531 11.94 -24.18 18.82
CA THR A 531 13.00 -25.17 18.61
C THR A 531 12.51 -26.47 18.00
N GLU A 532 11.21 -26.76 18.09
CA GLU A 532 10.59 -27.97 17.55
C GLU A 532 9.12 -27.70 17.17
N VAL A 533 8.60 -28.45 16.20
CA VAL A 533 7.19 -28.38 15.81
C VAL A 533 6.41 -29.30 16.74
N GLY A 534 5.72 -28.70 17.71
CA GLY A 534 4.97 -29.44 18.71
C GLY A 534 3.52 -29.75 18.32
N GLU A 535 2.90 -30.66 19.07
CA GLU A 535 1.47 -31.00 18.99
C GLU A 535 0.58 -29.87 19.53
N SER A 536 1.12 -28.96 20.37
CA SER A 536 0.44 -27.75 20.79
C SER A 536 1.42 -26.59 21.01
N VAL A 537 1.05 -25.41 20.51
CA VAL A 537 1.75 -24.14 20.78
C VAL A 537 0.74 -23.10 21.21
N ARG A 538 0.80 -22.68 22.48
CA ARG A 538 -0.13 -21.68 23.05
C ARG A 538 0.64 -20.47 23.57
N PHE A 539 0.11 -19.29 23.33
CA PHE A 539 0.72 -18.05 23.79
C PHE A 539 -0.32 -17.11 24.37
N SER A 540 -0.10 -16.63 25.59
CA SER A 540 -1.03 -15.74 26.30
C SER A 540 -0.29 -14.64 27.04
N GLY A 541 -1.01 -13.56 27.37
CA GLY A 541 -0.47 -12.47 28.16
C GLY A 541 -1.36 -11.24 28.16
N ARG A 542 -0.76 -10.11 28.50
CA ARG A 542 -1.42 -8.81 28.58
C ARG A 542 -0.73 -7.75 27.73
N VAL A 543 -1.53 -6.83 27.21
CA VAL A 543 -1.10 -5.67 26.43
C VAL A 543 -1.38 -4.43 27.25
N GLU A 544 -0.35 -3.61 27.46
CA GLU A 544 -0.46 -2.33 28.16
C GLU A 544 -0.54 -1.18 27.15
N GLY A 545 -1.29 -0.12 27.49
CA GLY A 545 -1.40 1.10 26.67
C GLY A 545 -2.41 1.03 25.51
N ALA A 546 -2.99 -0.15 25.24
CA ALA A 546 -4.06 -0.33 24.27
C ALA A 546 -5.03 -1.45 24.69
N ASP A 547 -6.34 -1.14 24.74
CA ASP A 547 -7.35 -2.07 25.26
C ASP A 547 -7.69 -3.21 24.30
N SER A 548 -7.56 -3.00 22.99
CA SER A 548 -7.87 -4.03 21.98
C SER A 548 -7.05 -3.85 20.71
N GLY A 549 -6.93 -4.93 19.94
CA GLY A 549 -6.23 -4.94 18.67
C GLY A 549 -6.00 -6.34 18.13
N GLU A 550 -5.22 -6.41 17.06
CA GLU A 550 -4.92 -7.63 16.32
C GLU A 550 -3.48 -8.09 16.60
N ILE A 551 -3.29 -9.39 16.76
CA ILE A 551 -1.96 -9.98 16.96
C ILE A 551 -1.58 -10.70 15.67
N LEU A 552 -0.50 -10.24 15.06
CA LEU A 552 0.02 -10.77 13.81
C LEU A 552 1.23 -11.66 14.08
N LEU A 553 1.37 -12.76 13.36
CA LEU A 553 2.44 -13.75 13.41
C LEU A 553 3.19 -13.77 12.08
N GLN A 554 4.51 -13.65 12.15
CA GLN A 554 5.40 -13.74 11.01
C GLN A 554 6.48 -14.77 11.31
N LYS A 555 6.66 -15.76 10.44
CA LYS A 555 7.85 -16.62 10.46
C LYS A 555 9.05 -15.82 9.94
N LEU A 556 10.11 -15.74 10.74
CA LEU A 556 11.37 -15.11 10.34
C LEU A 556 12.21 -16.14 9.59
N GLN A 557 12.72 -15.77 8.41
CA GLN A 557 13.67 -16.61 7.70
C GLN A 557 15.01 -16.58 8.46
N GLY A 558 15.53 -17.76 8.78
CA GLY A 558 16.84 -17.95 9.42
C GLY A 558 17.98 -17.83 8.43
#